data_AF-A0A554GMR0-F1
#
_entry.id   AF-A0A554GMR0-F1
#
_cell.length_a   1.000
_cell.length_b   1.000
_cell.length_c   1.000
_cell.angle_alpha   90.00
_cell.angle_beta   90.00
_cell.angle_gamma   90.00
#
_symmetry.space_group_name_H-M   'P 1'
#
loop_
_entity.id
_entity.type
_entity.pdbx_description
1 polymer ?
#
loop_
_entity_poly.entity_id
_entity_poly.type
_entity_poly.pdbx_seq_one_letter_code
_entity_poly.pdbx_strand_id
1 'polypeptide(L)'
;MGDHITNERVPGAPYVHASNGLLATFFDVLTLAATAHARTPWELRLALWLAESDQSVMGLGMVGFDVSELGWTAEDFDAQKRFLLEILDAASAREGWERLPFALDAASPVVALLGKVREMVEQFPREAIPTSNAKPWRWPEGPPNHGLCELHHVYLHAAGCILCNEVPLDVAMPHRSKPLKGFE
;
A
#
# COMPACT_ATOMS: atom_id res chain seq x y z
N MET A 1 -17.75 9.44 2.11
CA MET A 1 -16.38 9.87 2.44
C MET A 1 -15.48 8.70 2.08
N GLY A 2 -14.51 8.94 1.22
CA GLY A 2 -13.74 7.90 0.56
C GLY A 2 -12.51 8.52 -0.10
N ASP A 3 -11.55 7.67 -0.39
CA ASP A 3 -10.30 8.03 -1.05
C ASP A 3 -10.32 7.54 -2.49
N HIS A 4 -9.37 8.06 -3.27
CA HIS A 4 -9.31 7.85 -4.70
C HIS A 4 -7.96 7.25 -5.10
N ILE A 5 -8.01 6.30 -6.02
CA ILE A 5 -6.84 5.85 -6.77
C ILE A 5 -7.02 6.35 -8.20
N THR A 6 -6.04 7.10 -8.69
CA THR A 6 -6.13 7.79 -9.97
C THR A 6 -4.97 7.42 -10.90
N ASN A 7 -5.13 7.75 -12.17
CA ASN A 7 -4.06 7.73 -13.16
C ASN A 7 -4.24 8.95 -14.06
N GLU A 8 -4.06 10.13 -13.47
CA GLU A 8 -4.38 11.43 -14.06
C GLU A 8 -3.56 11.75 -15.32
N ARG A 9 -2.42 11.08 -15.47
CA ARG A 9 -1.51 11.28 -16.60
C ARG A 9 -1.87 10.48 -17.84
N VAL A 10 -2.83 9.57 -17.73
CA VAL A 10 -3.32 8.77 -18.85
C VAL A 10 -4.75 9.23 -19.18
N PRO A 11 -4.95 9.93 -20.31
CA PRO A 11 -6.27 10.42 -20.69
C PRO A 11 -7.31 9.31 -20.78
N GLY A 12 -8.43 9.47 -20.08
CA GLY A 12 -9.52 8.48 -20.05
C GLY A 12 -9.25 7.26 -19.19
N ALA A 13 -8.15 7.26 -18.41
CA ALA A 13 -7.86 6.16 -17.50
C ALA A 13 -8.94 5.99 -16.42
N PRO A 14 -9.08 4.77 -15.88
CA PRO A 14 -10.05 4.50 -14.83
C PRO A 14 -9.80 5.38 -13.60
N TYR A 15 -10.90 5.82 -13.00
CA TYR A 15 -10.92 6.45 -11.69
C TYR A 15 -11.55 5.50 -10.69
N VAL A 16 -10.85 5.23 -9.60
CA VAL A 16 -11.29 4.28 -8.59
C VAL A 16 -11.59 5.02 -7.29
N HIS A 17 -12.87 5.07 -6.92
CA HIS A 17 -13.30 5.51 -5.61
C HIS A 17 -13.47 4.30 -4.69
N ALA A 18 -12.88 4.36 -3.50
CA ALA A 18 -13.03 3.35 -2.45
C ALA A 18 -13.46 4.00 -1.13
N SER A 19 -14.22 3.27 -0.30
CA SER A 19 -14.41 3.72 1.08
C SER A 19 -13.07 3.66 1.83
N ASN A 20 -12.91 4.49 2.86
CA ASN A 20 -11.67 4.52 3.64
C ASN A 20 -11.31 3.14 4.19
N GLY A 21 -12.29 2.40 4.74
CA GLY A 21 -12.08 1.03 5.22
C GLY A 21 -11.69 0.05 4.11
N LEU A 22 -12.31 0.15 2.91
CA LEU A 22 -11.92 -0.70 1.78
C LEU A 22 -10.50 -0.39 1.31
N LEU A 23 -10.11 0.88 1.29
CA LEU A 23 -8.76 1.28 0.92
C LEU A 23 -7.72 0.89 1.98
N ALA A 24 -8.08 0.94 3.27
CA ALA A 24 -7.23 0.42 4.34
C ALA A 24 -6.97 -1.08 4.16
N THR A 25 -8.03 -1.87 3.92
CA THR A 25 -7.89 -3.30 3.60
C THR A 25 -7.04 -3.53 2.34
N PHE A 26 -7.11 -2.65 1.33
CA PHE A 26 -6.25 -2.73 0.15
C PHE A 26 -4.76 -2.56 0.50
N PHE A 27 -4.41 -1.57 1.32
CA PHE A 27 -3.04 -1.38 1.78
C PHE A 27 -2.55 -2.53 2.65
N ASP A 28 -3.40 -3.07 3.52
CA ASP A 28 -3.09 -4.22 4.38
C ASP A 28 -2.65 -5.45 3.56
N VAL A 29 -3.45 -5.82 2.57
CA VAL A 29 -3.17 -7.01 1.74
C VAL A 29 -2.00 -6.78 0.79
N LEU A 30 -1.83 -5.56 0.25
CA LEU A 30 -0.66 -5.23 -0.55
C LEU A 30 0.62 -5.24 0.25
N THR A 31 0.59 -4.74 1.49
CA THR A 31 1.79 -4.69 2.35
C THR A 31 2.30 -6.09 2.68
N LEU A 32 1.40 -7.05 2.90
CA LEU A 32 1.74 -8.46 3.09
C LEU A 32 2.47 -9.03 1.87
N ALA A 33 1.91 -8.84 0.67
CA ALA A 33 2.53 -9.31 -0.57
C ALA A 33 3.86 -8.58 -0.86
N ALA A 34 3.87 -7.25 -0.80
CA ALA A 34 5.06 -6.46 -1.10
C ALA A 34 6.23 -6.79 -0.18
N THR A 35 6.00 -7.01 1.11
CA THR A 35 7.08 -7.37 2.05
C THR A 35 7.68 -8.73 1.70
N ALA A 36 6.86 -9.71 1.29
CA ALA A 36 7.34 -11.04 0.90
C ALA A 36 8.22 -11.01 -0.36
N HIS A 37 7.90 -10.14 -1.32
CA HIS A 37 8.52 -10.12 -2.65
C HIS A 37 9.63 -9.08 -2.83
N ALA A 38 9.64 -7.98 -2.08
CA ALA A 38 10.58 -6.87 -2.31
C ALA A 38 12.06 -7.25 -2.09
N ARG A 39 12.92 -6.92 -3.06
CA ARG A 39 14.37 -7.17 -3.06
C ARG A 39 15.19 -5.96 -3.48
N THR A 40 14.72 -5.18 -4.45
CA THR A 40 15.47 -4.02 -4.97
C THR A 40 15.23 -2.76 -4.12
N PRO A 41 16.11 -1.75 -4.19
CA PRO A 41 15.92 -0.51 -3.45
C PRO A 41 14.61 0.23 -3.76
N TRP A 42 14.06 0.08 -4.97
CA TRP A 42 12.76 0.65 -5.33
C TRP A 42 11.62 -0.16 -4.71
N GLU A 43 11.66 -1.48 -4.80
CA GLU A 43 10.64 -2.39 -4.24
C GLU A 43 10.56 -2.27 -2.71
N LEU A 44 11.71 -2.15 -2.04
CA LEU A 44 11.78 -1.94 -0.60
C LEU A 44 11.14 -0.61 -0.19
N ARG A 45 11.34 0.45 -0.98
CA ARG A 45 10.70 1.76 -0.76
C ARG A 45 9.20 1.70 -1.03
N LEU A 46 8.75 0.98 -2.05
CA LEU A 46 7.33 0.75 -2.30
C LEU A 46 6.68 -0.02 -1.15
N ALA A 47 7.33 -1.08 -0.66
CA ALA A 47 6.82 -1.86 0.47
C ALA A 47 6.73 -1.02 1.75
N LEU A 48 7.71 -0.13 2.00
CA LEU A 48 7.64 0.84 3.10
C LEU A 48 6.51 1.85 2.90
N TRP A 49 6.36 2.41 1.70
CA TRP A 49 5.31 3.38 1.37
C TRP A 49 3.90 2.80 1.57
N LEU A 50 3.71 1.51 1.21
CA LEU A 50 2.47 0.78 1.49
C LEU A 50 2.23 0.65 3.00
N ALA A 51 3.25 0.30 3.78
CA ALA A 51 3.15 0.22 5.22
C ALA A 51 2.88 1.59 5.88
N GLU A 52 3.43 2.68 5.34
CA GLU A 52 3.23 4.05 5.81
C GLU A 52 1.85 4.62 5.46
N SER A 53 1.11 3.95 4.57
CA SER A 53 -0.30 4.27 4.23
C SER A 53 -1.30 3.75 5.27
N ASP A 54 -0.83 3.55 6.50
CA ASP A 54 -1.61 3.12 7.66
C ASP A 54 -2.65 4.17 8.08
N GLN A 55 -3.90 3.94 7.67
CA GLN A 55 -5.02 4.86 7.95
C GLN A 55 -5.39 4.94 9.43
N SER A 56 -5.09 3.92 10.23
CA SER A 56 -5.36 3.93 11.67
C SER A 56 -4.52 5.00 12.39
N VAL A 57 -3.37 5.36 11.82
CA VAL A 57 -2.45 6.40 12.32
C VAL A 57 -2.62 7.71 11.56
N MET A 58 -2.79 7.65 10.24
CA MET A 58 -2.81 8.81 9.36
C MET A 58 -4.12 9.60 9.39
N GLY A 59 -5.21 8.99 9.83
CA GLY A 59 -6.54 9.56 9.72
C GLY A 59 -7.21 9.23 8.37
N LEU A 60 -8.53 9.16 8.41
CA LEU A 60 -9.38 8.75 7.30
C LEU A 60 -9.36 9.78 6.15
N GLY A 61 -9.23 9.34 4.90
CA GLY A 61 -9.32 10.20 3.72
C GLY A 61 -8.00 10.87 3.29
N MET A 62 -6.86 10.30 3.71
CA MET A 62 -5.52 10.87 3.51
C MET A 62 -4.59 9.96 2.70
N VAL A 63 -5.06 8.81 2.20
CA VAL A 63 -4.18 7.78 1.62
C VAL A 63 -4.52 7.39 0.19
N GLY A 64 -5.44 8.12 -0.47
CA GLY A 64 -5.55 8.05 -1.92
C GLY A 64 -4.22 8.37 -2.61
N PHE A 65 -4.00 7.81 -3.79
CA PHE A 65 -2.76 7.99 -4.54
C PHE A 65 -2.99 7.99 -6.05
N ASP A 66 -2.15 8.71 -6.78
CA ASP A 66 -2.07 8.58 -8.23
C ASP A 66 -1.01 7.54 -8.62
N VAL A 67 -1.30 6.69 -9.61
CA VAL A 67 -0.35 5.67 -10.08
C VAL A 67 0.97 6.32 -10.53
N SER A 68 0.96 7.54 -11.07
CA SER A 68 2.19 8.23 -11.48
C SER A 68 3.08 8.66 -10.30
N GLU A 69 2.58 8.59 -9.07
CA GLU A 69 3.28 8.95 -7.84
C GLU A 69 4.03 7.77 -7.19
N LEU A 70 4.08 6.59 -7.81
CA LEU A 70 4.77 5.42 -7.25
C LEU A 70 6.29 5.43 -7.48
N GLY A 71 6.90 6.61 -7.56
CA GLY A 71 8.35 6.76 -7.60
C GLY A 71 9.02 6.10 -8.82
N TRP A 72 8.30 5.97 -9.94
CA TRP A 72 8.80 5.35 -11.16
C TRP A 72 10.12 5.97 -11.63
N THR A 73 10.99 5.15 -12.19
CA THR A 73 12.19 5.61 -12.90
C THR A 73 12.11 5.22 -14.36
N ALA A 74 12.55 6.10 -15.26
CA ALA A 74 12.56 5.76 -16.67
C ALA A 74 13.46 4.55 -16.94
N GLU A 75 14.60 4.42 -16.26
CA GLU A 75 15.58 3.34 -16.44
C GLU A 75 14.99 1.96 -16.11
N ASP A 76 14.37 1.81 -14.94
CA ASP A 76 13.88 0.51 -14.44
C ASP A 76 12.37 0.31 -14.60
N PHE A 77 11.68 1.17 -15.38
CA PHE A 77 10.21 1.21 -15.45
C PHE A 77 9.56 -0.16 -15.65
N ASP A 78 10.04 -0.95 -16.62
CA ASP A 78 9.45 -2.25 -16.94
C ASP A 78 9.59 -3.24 -15.78
N ALA A 79 10.73 -3.22 -15.07
CA ALA A 79 10.96 -4.06 -13.91
C ALA A 79 10.07 -3.63 -12.73
N GLN A 80 9.98 -2.33 -12.47
CA GLN A 80 9.12 -1.75 -11.44
C GLN A 80 7.64 -2.07 -11.70
N LYS A 81 7.21 -1.94 -12.96
CA LYS A 81 5.81 -2.16 -13.35
C LYS A 81 5.43 -3.62 -13.19
N ARG A 82 6.32 -4.52 -13.65
CA ARG A 82 6.16 -5.95 -13.43
C ARG A 82 6.06 -6.29 -11.94
N PHE A 83 6.93 -5.74 -11.09
CA PHE A 83 6.85 -5.99 -9.65
C PHE A 83 5.51 -5.54 -9.06
N LEU A 84 5.03 -4.36 -9.42
CA LEU A 84 3.74 -3.87 -8.93
C LEU A 84 2.58 -4.79 -9.36
N LEU A 85 2.61 -5.28 -10.60
CA LEU A 85 1.62 -6.27 -11.07
C LEU A 85 1.74 -7.61 -10.33
N GLU A 86 2.96 -8.08 -10.07
CA GLU A 86 3.21 -9.31 -9.31
C GLU A 86 2.64 -9.24 -7.89
N ILE A 87 2.83 -8.13 -7.17
CA ILE A 87 2.29 -7.99 -5.81
C ILE A 87 0.77 -7.82 -5.80
N LEU A 88 0.18 -7.21 -6.83
CA LEU A 88 -1.28 -7.13 -7.01
C LEU A 88 -1.89 -8.51 -7.28
N ASP A 89 -1.21 -9.32 -8.09
CA ASP A 89 -1.60 -10.70 -8.38
C ASP A 89 -1.47 -11.59 -7.13
N ALA A 90 -0.37 -11.48 -6.39
CA ALA A 90 -0.16 -12.20 -5.13
C ALA A 90 -1.21 -11.83 -4.07
N ALA A 91 -1.50 -10.53 -3.89
CA ALA A 91 -2.55 -10.07 -2.99
C ALA A 91 -3.94 -10.60 -3.41
N SER A 92 -4.23 -10.64 -4.72
CA SER A 92 -5.48 -11.20 -5.26
C SER A 92 -5.58 -12.71 -5.06
N ALA A 93 -4.45 -13.41 -5.12
CA ALA A 93 -4.31 -14.83 -4.79
C ALA A 93 -4.31 -15.10 -3.28
N ARG A 94 -4.50 -14.06 -2.45
CA ARG A 94 -4.62 -14.11 -0.99
C ARG A 94 -3.34 -14.52 -0.27
N GLU A 95 -2.19 -14.23 -0.87
CA GLU A 95 -0.91 -14.50 -0.24
C GLU A 95 -0.77 -13.69 1.07
N GLY A 96 -0.51 -14.38 2.18
CA GLY A 96 -0.32 -13.78 3.50
C GLY A 96 -1.59 -13.41 4.25
N TRP A 97 -2.79 -13.62 3.68
CA TRP A 97 -4.05 -13.23 4.31
C TRP A 97 -4.33 -13.95 5.63
N GLU A 98 -3.71 -15.10 5.88
CA GLU A 98 -3.76 -15.82 7.17
C GLU A 98 -3.18 -15.00 8.34
N ARG A 99 -2.42 -13.95 8.04
CA ARG A 99 -1.84 -13.03 9.04
C ARG A 99 -2.66 -11.75 9.23
N LEU A 100 -3.78 -11.58 8.54
CA LEU A 100 -4.65 -10.43 8.79
C LEU A 100 -5.31 -10.55 10.17
N PRO A 101 -5.46 -9.44 10.91
CA PRO A 101 -6.13 -9.45 12.22
C PRO A 101 -7.66 -9.54 12.12
N PHE A 102 -8.20 -9.61 10.91
CA PHE A 102 -9.61 -9.73 10.58
C PHE A 102 -9.82 -10.74 9.46
N ALA A 103 -11.01 -11.33 9.40
CA ALA A 103 -11.35 -12.31 8.37
C ALA A 103 -11.79 -11.60 7.08
N LEU A 104 -11.22 -12.03 5.94
CA LEU A 104 -11.70 -11.70 4.61
C LEU A 104 -12.15 -12.97 3.91
N ASP A 105 -13.26 -12.91 3.19
CA ASP A 105 -13.71 -14.00 2.34
C ASP A 105 -13.28 -13.80 0.87
N ALA A 106 -13.52 -14.84 0.07
CA ALA A 106 -13.19 -14.88 -1.35
C ALA A 106 -13.91 -13.81 -2.20
N ALA A 107 -15.07 -13.34 -1.74
CA ALA A 107 -15.89 -12.35 -2.40
C ALA A 107 -15.66 -10.94 -1.83
N SER A 108 -14.63 -10.77 -0.99
CA SER A 108 -14.30 -9.48 -0.40
C SER A 108 -14.14 -8.40 -1.48
N PRO A 109 -14.78 -7.22 -1.33
CA PRO A 109 -14.67 -6.12 -2.28
C PRO A 109 -13.23 -5.69 -2.58
N VAL A 110 -12.27 -6.02 -1.69
CA VAL A 110 -10.84 -5.75 -1.91
C VAL A 110 -10.31 -6.48 -3.14
N VAL A 111 -10.80 -7.70 -3.44
CA VAL A 111 -10.36 -8.47 -4.62
C VAL A 111 -10.73 -7.75 -5.91
N ALA A 112 -11.95 -7.21 -5.97
CA ALA A 112 -12.39 -6.41 -7.12
C ALA A 112 -11.61 -5.08 -7.22
N LEU A 113 -11.25 -4.48 -6.08
CA LEU A 113 -10.41 -3.28 -6.05
C LEU A 113 -8.99 -3.56 -6.58
N LEU A 114 -8.36 -4.65 -6.13
CA LEU A 114 -7.06 -5.10 -6.62
C LEU A 114 -7.05 -5.27 -8.14
N GLY A 115 -8.08 -5.93 -8.70
CA GLY A 115 -8.23 -6.08 -10.15
C GLY A 115 -8.31 -4.75 -10.90
N LYS A 116 -9.07 -3.79 -10.40
CA LYS A 116 -9.16 -2.44 -11.01
C LYS A 116 -7.83 -1.70 -10.98
N VAL A 117 -7.12 -1.74 -9.84
CA VAL A 117 -5.81 -1.09 -9.72
C VAL A 117 -4.80 -1.79 -10.64
N ARG A 118 -4.85 -3.12 -10.75
CA ARG A 118 -4.04 -3.89 -11.70
C ARG A 118 -4.26 -3.44 -13.14
N GLU A 119 -5.51 -3.31 -13.59
CA GLU A 119 -5.83 -2.76 -14.92
C GLU A 119 -5.27 -1.35 -15.13
N MET A 120 -5.36 -0.48 -14.12
CA MET A 120 -4.78 0.87 -14.17
C MET A 120 -3.27 0.85 -14.34
N VAL A 121 -2.57 -0.02 -13.59
CA VAL A 121 -1.12 -0.19 -13.68
C VAL A 121 -0.72 -0.77 -15.04
N GLU A 122 -1.46 -1.76 -15.55
CA GLU A 122 -1.23 -2.33 -16.89
C GLU A 122 -1.30 -1.27 -17.99
N GLN A 123 -2.24 -0.33 -17.88
CA GLN A 123 -2.41 0.75 -18.85
C GLN A 123 -1.43 1.91 -18.65
N PHE A 124 -0.73 2.00 -17.52
CA PHE A 124 0.21 3.09 -17.25
C PHE A 124 1.43 3.02 -18.19
N PRO A 125 1.64 4.00 -19.08
CA PRO A 125 2.72 3.97 -20.06
C PRO A 125 3.98 4.65 -19.51
N ARG A 126 5.15 4.31 -20.06
CA ARG A 126 6.44 4.89 -19.64
C ARG A 126 6.48 6.40 -19.87
N GLU A 127 5.80 6.88 -20.90
CA GLU A 127 5.70 8.29 -21.28
C GLU A 127 4.93 9.13 -20.25
N ALA A 128 4.13 8.49 -19.39
CA ALA A 128 3.41 9.16 -18.31
C ALA A 128 4.25 9.37 -17.04
N ILE A 129 5.47 8.81 -16.96
CA ILE A 129 6.37 9.03 -15.82
C ILE A 129 6.68 10.53 -15.66
N PRO A 130 6.58 11.08 -14.44
CA PRO A 130 7.00 12.45 -14.16
C PRO A 130 8.42 12.79 -14.63
N THR A 131 8.53 13.78 -15.52
CA THR A 131 9.80 14.35 -15.99
C THR A 131 10.49 15.21 -14.93
N SER A 132 9.74 15.69 -13.93
CA SER A 132 10.32 16.45 -12.82
C SER A 132 10.88 15.51 -11.76
N ASN A 133 12.05 15.85 -11.22
CA ASN A 133 12.60 15.27 -9.98
C ASN A 133 11.77 15.58 -8.72
N ALA A 134 10.53 16.05 -8.86
CA ALA A 134 9.62 16.18 -7.74
C ALA A 134 9.42 14.78 -7.17
N LYS A 135 9.95 14.55 -5.96
CA LYS A 135 9.69 13.32 -5.23
C LYS A 135 8.18 13.19 -5.11
N PRO A 136 7.60 12.02 -5.44
CA PRO A 136 6.20 11.81 -5.19
C PRO A 136 5.87 12.06 -3.73
N TRP A 137 4.66 12.52 -3.47
CA TRP A 137 4.20 12.78 -2.12
C TRP A 137 4.40 11.52 -1.26
N ARG A 138 5.11 11.67 -0.13
CA ARG A 138 5.49 10.59 0.80
C ARG A 138 6.43 9.49 0.30
N TRP A 139 7.02 9.60 -0.90
CA TRP A 139 7.94 8.55 -1.33
C TRP A 139 9.15 8.43 -0.38
N PRO A 140 9.43 7.24 0.20
CA PRO A 140 10.47 7.11 1.21
C PRO A 140 11.88 7.39 0.67
N GLU A 141 12.74 8.01 1.49
CA GLU A 141 14.12 8.35 1.08
C GLU A 141 15.07 7.14 1.08
N GLY A 142 14.72 6.06 1.79
CA GLY A 142 15.55 4.86 1.93
C GLY A 142 14.73 3.59 2.17
N PRO A 143 15.40 2.42 2.28
CA PRO A 143 14.72 1.16 2.56
C PRO A 143 14.11 1.17 3.99
N PRO A 144 13.19 0.23 4.27
CA PRO A 144 12.69 0.01 5.63
C PRO A 144 13.83 -0.15 6.63
N ASN A 145 13.81 0.64 7.71
CA ASN A 145 14.87 0.68 8.72
C ASN A 145 14.35 0.43 10.15
N HIS A 146 13.04 0.38 10.36
CA HIS A 146 12.42 0.11 11.66
C HIS A 146 12.29 -1.39 11.98
N GLY A 147 12.69 -2.27 11.06
CA GLY A 147 12.62 -3.72 11.21
C GLY A 147 11.35 -4.34 10.63
N LEU A 148 11.05 -5.57 11.04
CA LEU A 148 9.88 -6.35 10.62
C LEU A 148 9.01 -6.66 11.84
N CYS A 149 7.70 -6.63 11.66
CA CYS A 149 6.77 -7.20 12.62
C CYS A 149 6.94 -8.71 12.67
N GLU A 150 7.18 -9.26 13.86
CA GLU A 150 7.35 -10.69 14.12
C GLU A 150 6.05 -11.49 14.00
N LEU A 151 4.88 -10.85 14.11
CA LEU A 151 3.59 -11.51 13.95
C LEU A 151 3.11 -11.50 12.50
N HIS A 152 3.19 -10.32 11.88
CA HIS A 152 2.57 -10.08 10.58
C HIS A 152 3.55 -10.19 9.41
N HIS A 153 4.86 -10.21 9.70
CA HIS A 153 5.95 -10.27 8.72
C HIS A 153 5.87 -9.15 7.67
N VAL A 154 5.49 -7.94 8.11
CA VAL A 154 5.47 -6.71 7.32
C VAL A 154 6.52 -5.74 7.84
N TYR A 155 7.02 -4.84 6.99
CA TYR A 155 7.91 -3.78 7.44
C TYR A 155 7.24 -2.89 8.48
N LEU A 156 8.00 -2.53 9.51
CA LEU A 156 7.57 -1.53 10.49
C LEU A 156 7.77 -0.13 9.89
N HIS A 157 6.80 0.74 10.11
CA HIS A 157 6.92 2.18 9.89
C HIS A 157 7.10 2.92 11.22
N ALA A 158 7.23 4.24 11.18
CA ALA A 158 7.56 5.06 12.36
C ALA A 158 6.56 4.92 13.53
N ALA A 159 5.30 4.58 13.24
CA ALA A 159 4.28 4.33 14.27
C ALA A 159 4.00 2.84 14.50
N GLY A 160 4.77 1.93 13.91
CA GLY A 160 4.70 0.49 14.19
C GLY A 160 4.25 -0.34 12.98
N CYS A 161 3.46 -1.38 13.24
CA CYS A 161 2.95 -2.28 12.22
C CYS A 161 1.53 -1.89 11.82
N ILE A 162 1.31 -1.67 10.51
CA ILE A 162 -0.01 -1.37 9.93
C ILE A 162 -1.09 -2.35 10.43
N LEU A 163 -0.79 -3.64 10.42
CA LEU A 163 -1.72 -4.68 10.87
C LEU A 163 -1.87 -4.78 12.40
N CYS A 164 -0.85 -4.46 13.19
CA CYS A 164 -1.03 -4.40 14.65
C CYS A 164 -1.96 -3.25 15.06
N ASN A 165 -2.02 -2.19 14.26
CA ASN A 165 -2.83 -1.03 14.55
C ASN A 165 -4.32 -1.24 14.23
N GLU A 166 -4.65 -2.14 13.31
CA GLU A 166 -6.03 -2.54 12.95
C GLU A 166 -6.71 -3.42 14.03
N VAL A 167 -5.94 -4.00 14.94
CA VAL A 167 -6.46 -4.89 15.99
C VAL A 167 -7.28 -4.08 17.01
N PRO A 168 -8.40 -4.58 17.57
CA PRO A 168 -9.11 -3.93 18.68
C PRO A 168 -8.20 -3.55 19.87
N LEU A 169 -8.43 -2.38 20.49
CA LEU A 169 -7.54 -1.79 21.51
C LEU A 169 -7.39 -2.64 22.78
N ASP A 170 -8.33 -3.52 23.07
CA ASP A 170 -8.32 -4.44 24.22
C ASP A 170 -7.39 -5.64 24.02
N VAL A 171 -6.89 -5.85 22.80
CA VAL A 171 -5.91 -6.90 22.48
C VAL A 171 -4.50 -6.31 22.43
N ALA A 172 -3.62 -6.85 23.29
CA ALA A 172 -2.21 -6.47 23.31
C ALA A 172 -1.50 -6.89 22.02
N MET A 173 -0.77 -5.97 21.41
CA MET A 173 -0.02 -6.18 20.17
C MET A 173 1.41 -5.62 20.31
N PRO A 174 2.45 -6.34 19.86
CA PRO A 174 3.84 -5.98 20.11
C PRO A 174 4.27 -4.67 19.42
N HIS A 175 3.74 -4.42 18.22
CA HIS A 175 4.12 -3.29 17.38
C HIS A 175 2.96 -2.32 17.13
N ARG A 176 2.04 -2.19 18.08
CA ARG A 176 0.96 -1.19 18.00
C ARG A 176 1.51 0.20 18.32
N SER A 177 1.09 1.19 17.54
CA SER A 177 1.27 2.60 17.85
C SER A 177 0.69 2.92 19.23
N LYS A 178 1.38 3.77 20.00
CA LYS A 178 0.75 4.33 21.20
C LYS A 178 -0.34 5.29 20.74
N PRO A 179 -1.55 5.26 21.32
CA PRO A 179 -2.56 6.28 21.03
C PRO A 179 -1.95 7.65 21.25
N LEU A 180 -2.12 8.55 20.28
CA LEU A 180 -1.72 9.94 20.41
C LEU A 180 -2.43 10.48 21.66
N LYS A 181 -1.66 10.90 22.67
CA LYS A 181 -2.21 11.53 23.89
C LYS A 181 -3.03 12.76 23.43
N GLY A 182 -4.36 12.70 23.51
CA GLY A 182 -5.16 13.84 23.06
C GLY A 182 -6.68 13.69 22.95
N PHE A 183 -7.29 12.59 23.35
CA PHE A 183 -8.76 12.51 23.47
C PHE A 183 -9.12 11.73 24.74
N GLU A 184 -9.02 12.40 25.88
CA GLU A 184 -9.83 12.14 27.07
C GLU A 184 -10.89 13.24 27.17
#